data_AF-A0A957GI51-F1
#
_entry.id   AF-A0A957GI51-F1
#
_cell.length_a   1.000
_cell.length_b   1.000
_cell.length_c   1.000
_cell.angle_alpha   90.00
_cell.angle_beta   90.00
_cell.angle_gamma   90.00
#
_symmetry.space_group_name_H-M   'P 1'
#
loop_
_entity.id
_entity.type
_entity.pdbx_description
1 polymer ?
#
loop_
_entity_poly.entity_id
_entity_poly.type
_entity_poly.pdbx_seq_one_letter_code
_entity_poly.pdbx_strand_id
1 'polypeptide(L)'
;MSTTEKVTLTLPHELMQMVRTMAPRRGQSQFVAEALEYFIETKRRQLLREELAAGYQATAQESLALVAEWEAVDDEAWEKHLPVYEAGEPDNGTPDSSR
;
A
#
# COMPACT_ATOMS: atom_id res chain seq x y z
N MET A 1 -8.03 -2.83 27.73
CA MET A 1 -9.24 -2.23 28.32
C MET A 1 -9.77 -1.24 27.30
N SER A 2 -10.78 -1.60 26.51
CA SER A 2 -11.39 -0.71 25.52
C SER A 2 -12.34 0.27 26.22
N THR A 3 -11.83 1.46 26.54
CA THR A 3 -12.63 2.53 27.14
C THR A 3 -13.60 3.06 26.07
N THR A 4 -14.91 2.87 26.28
CA THR A 4 -15.94 3.35 25.35
C THR A 4 -16.38 4.76 25.77
N GLU A 5 -16.33 5.72 24.85
CA GLU A 5 -16.81 7.09 25.07
C GLU A 5 -18.20 7.27 24.42
N LYS A 6 -19.14 7.91 25.13
CA LYS A 6 -20.46 8.23 24.59
C LYS A 6 -20.46 9.62 23.98
N VAL A 7 -20.65 9.68 22.67
CA VAL A 7 -20.75 10.94 21.92
C VAL A 7 -22.16 11.08 21.34
N THR A 8 -22.77 12.26 21.49
CA THR A 8 -24.02 12.59 20.80
C THR A 8 -23.69 13.25 19.48
N LEU A 9 -24.13 12.66 18.38
CA LEU A 9 -23.85 13.12 17.03
C LEU A 9 -25.13 13.15 16.19
N THR A 10 -25.27 14.17 15.37
CA THR A 10 -26.41 14.34 14.47
C THR A 10 -26.04 13.80 13.10
N LEU A 11 -26.78 12.79 12.64
CA LEU A 11 -26.61 12.20 11.31
C LEU A 11 -27.82 12.51 10.43
N PRO A 12 -27.62 12.66 9.11
CA PRO A 12 -28.72 12.78 8.16
C PRO A 12 -29.72 11.63 8.30
N HIS A 13 -31.00 11.95 8.15
CA HIS A 13 -32.07 10.97 8.32
C HIS A 13 -31.92 9.77 7.38
N GLU A 14 -31.61 10.03 6.12
CA GLU A 14 -31.40 9.02 5.08
C GLU A 14 -30.26 8.07 5.44
N LEU A 15 -29.13 8.61 5.92
CA LEU A 15 -27.99 7.80 6.35
C LEU A 15 -28.37 6.89 7.52
N MET A 16 -29.13 7.41 8.50
CA MET A 16 -29.63 6.59 9.60
C MET A 16 -30.66 5.54 9.18
N GLN A 17 -31.42 5.76 8.10
CA GLN A 17 -32.27 4.71 7.53
C GLN A 17 -31.41 3.59 6.95
N MET A 18 -30.36 3.91 6.19
CA MET A 18 -29.42 2.91 5.65
C MET A 18 -28.75 2.11 6.77
N VAL A 19 -28.29 2.77 7.82
CA VAL A 19 -27.72 2.10 9.01
C VAL A 19 -28.74 1.15 9.65
N ARG A 20 -30.02 1.56 9.75
CA ARG A 20 -31.09 0.69 10.28
C ARG A 20 -31.40 -0.52 9.39
N THR A 21 -31.21 -0.41 8.07
CA THR A 21 -31.37 -1.56 7.16
C THR A 21 -30.22 -2.55 7.26
N MET A 22 -29.01 -2.08 7.56
CA MET A 22 -27.80 -2.91 7.62
C MET A 22 -27.53 -3.50 9.01
N ALA A 23 -27.94 -2.80 10.07
CA ALA A 23 -27.70 -3.22 11.45
C ALA A 23 -28.95 -3.07 12.33
N PRO A 24 -29.30 -4.11 13.12
CA PRO A 24 -30.38 -4.01 14.10
C PRO A 24 -30.03 -2.96 15.17
N ARG A 25 -31.04 -2.45 15.90
CA ARG A 25 -30.86 -1.35 16.89
C ARG A 25 -29.67 -1.52 17.83
N ARG A 26 -29.39 -2.75 18.27
CA ARG A 26 -28.29 -3.05 19.20
C ARG A 26 -26.90 -3.03 18.56
N GLY A 27 -26.82 -3.17 17.23
CA GLY A 27 -25.59 -3.16 16.44
C GLY A 27 -25.28 -1.82 15.75
N GLN A 28 -26.14 -0.81 15.87
CA GLN A 28 -25.94 0.48 15.19
C GLN A 28 -24.69 1.21 15.67
N SER A 29 -24.42 1.20 16.98
CA SER A 29 -23.21 1.80 17.52
C SER A 29 -21.95 1.09 17.05
N GLN A 30 -21.98 -0.25 16.96
CA GLN A 30 -20.87 -1.03 16.44
C GLN A 30 -20.65 -0.74 14.95
N PHE A 31 -21.72 -0.73 14.15
CA PHE A 31 -21.66 -0.40 12.72
C PHE A 31 -21.05 0.98 12.47
N VAL A 32 -21.47 1.99 13.26
CA VAL A 32 -20.91 3.34 13.16
C VAL A 32 -19.44 3.36 13.58
N ALA A 33 -19.06 2.64 14.63
CA ALA A 33 -17.67 2.53 15.06
C ALA A 33 -16.77 1.90 13.97
N GLU A 34 -17.20 0.79 13.39
CA GLU A 34 -16.48 0.10 12.29
C GLU A 34 -16.33 1.02 11.06
N ALA A 35 -17.40 1.74 10.69
CA ALA A 35 -17.33 2.70 9.60
C ALA A 35 -16.35 3.86 9.87
N LEU A 36 -16.31 4.36 11.11
CA LEU A 36 -15.37 5.40 11.52
C LEU A 36 -13.92 4.89 11.53
N GLU A 37 -13.67 3.70 12.06
CA GLU A 37 -12.35 3.05 12.04
C GLU A 37 -11.84 2.91 10.61
N TYR A 38 -12.67 2.35 9.72
CA TYR A 38 -12.33 2.21 8.31
C TYR A 38 -12.05 3.56 7.64
N PHE A 39 -12.87 4.57 7.89
CA PHE A 39 -12.70 5.91 7.31
C PHE A 39 -11.41 6.57 7.80
N ILE A 40 -11.13 6.51 9.10
CA ILE A 40 -9.91 7.08 9.70
C ILE A 40 -8.67 6.40 9.12
N GLU A 41 -8.66 5.07 9.02
CA GLU A 41 -7.51 4.34 8.47
C GLU A 41 -7.29 4.67 6.99
N THR A 42 -8.37 4.77 6.22
CA THR A 42 -8.32 5.17 4.82
C THR A 42 -7.76 6.58 4.66
N LYS A 43 -8.20 7.53 5.50
CA LYS A 43 -7.69 8.91 5.50
C LYS A 43 -6.24 9.00 5.92
N ARG A 44 -5.81 8.25 6.94
CA ARG A 44 -4.39 8.18 7.35
C ARG A 44 -3.52 7.68 6.21
N ARG A 45 -3.92 6.60 5.53
CA ARG A 45 -3.18 6.08 4.37
C ARG A 45 -3.11 7.08 3.22
N GLN A 46 -4.20 7.82 2.97
CA GLN A 46 -4.22 8.86 1.94
C GLN A 46 -3.21 9.97 2.26
N LEU A 47 -3.27 10.53 3.48
CA LEU A 47 -2.37 11.61 3.90
C LEU A 47 -0.90 11.16 3.88
N LEU A 48 -0.60 9.95 4.35
CA LEU A 48 0.75 9.41 4.30
C LEU A 48 1.28 9.29 2.86
N ARG A 49 0.44 8.86 1.91
CA ARG A 49 0.87 8.80 0.50
C ARG A 49 1.14 10.18 -0.08
N GLU A 50 0.31 11.16 0.26
CA GLU A 50 0.48 12.55 -0.18
C GLU A 50 1.77 13.14 0.39
N GLU A 51 2.06 12.90 1.67
CA GLU A 51 3.30 13.33 2.34
C GLU A 51 4.54 12.67 1.73
N LEU A 52 4.50 11.35 1.50
CA LEU A 52 5.61 10.63 0.86
C LEU A 52 5.85 11.15 -0.56
N ALA A 53 4.80 11.32 -1.36
CA ALA A 53 4.93 11.84 -2.72
C ALA A 53 5.55 13.23 -2.73
N ALA A 54 5.08 14.12 -1.85
CA ALA A 54 5.63 15.46 -1.71
C ALA A 54 7.10 15.43 -1.27
N GLY A 55 7.45 14.59 -0.30
CA GLY A 55 8.82 14.41 0.17
C GLY A 55 9.77 13.96 -0.94
N TYR A 56 9.41 12.90 -1.68
CA TYR A 56 10.20 12.42 -2.81
C TYR A 56 10.35 13.45 -3.93
N GLN A 57 9.29 14.21 -4.22
CA GLN A 57 9.34 15.28 -5.21
C GLN A 57 10.26 16.42 -4.75
N ALA A 58 10.20 16.79 -3.47
CA ALA A 58 11.01 17.87 -2.91
C ALA A 58 12.52 17.55 -2.97
N THR A 59 12.90 16.29 -2.77
CA THR A 59 14.31 15.85 -2.78
C THR A 59 14.74 15.23 -4.11
N ALA A 60 13.89 15.26 -5.15
CA ALA A 60 14.12 14.54 -6.40
C ALA A 60 15.43 14.96 -7.08
N GLN A 61 15.71 16.27 -7.15
CA GLN A 61 16.90 16.79 -7.81
C GLN A 61 18.18 16.37 -7.09
N GLU A 62 18.22 16.49 -5.76
CA GLU A 62 19.35 16.06 -4.94
C GLU A 62 19.57 14.55 -5.04
N SER A 63 18.48 13.78 -5.03
CA SER A 63 18.53 12.32 -5.16
C SER A 63 19.11 11.91 -6.52
N LEU A 64 18.70 12.56 -7.62
CA LEU A 64 19.24 12.31 -8.96
C LEU A 64 20.72 12.70 -9.07
N ALA A 65 21.12 13.82 -8.47
CA ALA A 65 22.52 14.24 -8.44
C ALA A 65 23.40 13.22 -7.70
N LEU A 66 22.92 12.70 -6.58
CA LEU A 66 23.60 11.65 -5.83
C LEU A 66 23.74 10.36 -6.67
N VAL A 67 22.68 9.93 -7.35
CA VAL A 67 22.77 8.74 -8.23
C VAL A 67 23.84 8.94 -9.32
N ALA A 68 23.86 10.10 -9.97
CA ALA A 68 24.84 10.39 -11.01
C ALA A 68 26.30 10.42 -10.49
N GLU A 69 26.51 10.85 -9.24
CA GLU A 69 27.84 10.85 -8.62
C GLU A 69 28.36 9.43 -8.36
N TRP A 70 27.47 8.50 -8.02
CA TRP A 70 27.83 7.13 -7.61
C TRP A 70 27.71 6.09 -8.74
N GLU A 71 27.12 6.44 -9.88
CA GLU A 71 26.84 5.55 -11.02
C GLU A 71 28.07 4.72 -11.43
N ALA A 72 29.24 5.34 -11.58
CA ALA A 72 30.46 4.65 -11.99
C ALA A 72 30.94 3.58 -10.98
N VAL A 73 30.74 3.82 -9.68
CA VAL A 73 31.13 2.89 -8.61
C VAL A 73 30.14 1.73 -8.55
N ASP A 74 28.86 2.00 -8.75
CA ASP A 74 27.83 0.98 -8.82
C ASP A 74 28.08 0.04 -10.01
N ASP A 75 28.31 0.59 -11.21
CA ASP A 75 28.61 -0.20 -12.43
C ASP A 75 29.82 -1.12 -12.24
N GLU A 76 30.91 -0.60 -11.69
CA GLU A 76 32.12 -1.37 -11.40
C GLU A 76 31.85 -2.51 -10.39
N ALA A 77 31.00 -2.28 -9.40
CA ALA A 77 30.61 -3.29 -8.43
C ALA A 77 29.71 -4.37 -9.06
N TRP A 78 28.78 -3.98 -9.94
CA TRP A 78 27.91 -4.90 -10.67
C TRP A 78 28.72 -5.83 -11.58
N GLU A 79 29.65 -5.30 -12.37
CA GLU A 79 30.51 -6.11 -13.26
C GLU A 79 31.37 -7.13 -12.51
N LYS A 80 31.86 -6.78 -11.32
CA LYS A 80 32.73 -7.66 -10.53
C LYS A 80 32.00 -8.78 -9.80
N HIS A 81 30.70 -8.64 -9.55
CA HIS A 81 29.95 -9.52 -8.65
C HIS A 81 28.75 -10.23 -9.26
N LEU A 82 28.40 -9.95 -10.52
CA LEU A 82 27.42 -10.74 -11.24
C LEU A 82 27.96 -12.17 -11.48
N PRO A 83 27.30 -13.22 -10.94
CA PRO A 83 27.57 -14.56 -11.41
C PRO A 83 27.19 -14.61 -12.90
N VAL A 84 28.10 -15.12 -13.73
CA VAL A 84 27.81 -15.43 -15.12
C VAL A 84 26.72 -16.50 -15.12
N TYR A 85 25.45 -16.10 -15.22
CA TYR A 85 24.43 -17.00 -15.73
C TYR A 85 24.78 -17.20 -17.20
N GLU A 86 25.54 -18.25 -17.47
CA GLU A 86 25.92 -18.64 -18.81
C GLU A 86 24.65 -18.74 -19.66
N ALA A 87 24.56 -17.88 -20.68
CA ALA A 87 23.62 -18.03 -21.77
C ALA A 87 23.95 -19.36 -22.47
N GLY A 88 23.33 -20.43 -21.99
CA GLY A 88 23.69 -21.79 -22.36
C GLY A 88 22.68 -22.80 -21.84
N GLU A 89 21.39 -22.58 -22.12
CA GLU A 89 20.44 -23.69 -22.10
C GLU A 89 20.15 -24.08 -23.55
N PRO A 90 20.73 -25.19 -24.04
CA PRO A 90 20.10 -25.96 -25.08
C PRO A 90 19.67 -27.29 -24.46
N ASP A 91 18.46 -27.35 -23.92
CA ASP A 91 17.69 -28.59 -24.03
C ASP A 91 16.27 -28.27 -24.45
N ASN A 92 16.09 -28.33 -25.77
CA ASN A 92 14.78 -28.42 -26.38
C ASN A 92 14.22 -29.81 -26.06
N GLY A 93 13.81 -29.99 -24.81
CA GLY A 93 13.10 -31.15 -24.32
C GLY A 93 11.76 -31.24 -25.05
N THR A 94 11.80 -31.92 -26.19
CA THR A 94 10.61 -32.36 -26.92
C THR A 94 9.72 -33.08 -25.91
N PRO A 95 8.43 -32.73 -25.74
CA PRO A 95 7.55 -33.58 -24.97
C PRO A 95 7.43 -34.89 -25.74
N ASP A 96 7.96 -35.97 -25.18
CA ASP A 96 7.73 -37.33 -25.64
C ASP A 96 6.22 -37.60 -25.59
N SER A 97 5.56 -37.39 -26.73
CA SER A 97 4.18 -37.81 -26.95
C SER A 97 4.18 -39.30 -27.25
N SER A 98 4.41 -40.11 -26.23
CA SER A 98 4.21 -41.57 -26.25
C SER A 98 4.21 -42.15 -24.83
N ARG A 99 3.04 -42.14 -24.17
CA ARG A 99 2.45 -43.29 -23.46
C ARG A 99 1.14 -42.94 -22.75
#